data_AF-A0A6A2YAE6-F1
#
_entry.id   AF-A0A6A2YAE6-F1
#
_cell.length_a   1.000
_cell.length_b   1.000
_cell.length_c   1.000
_cell.angle_alpha   90.00
_cell.angle_beta   90.00
_cell.angle_gamma   90.00
#
_symmetry.space_group_name_H-M   'P 1'
#
loop_
_entity.id
_entity.type
_entity.pdbx_description
1 polymer ?
#
loop_
_entity_poly.entity_id
_entity_poly.type
_entity_poly.pdbx_seq_one_letter_code
_entity_poly.pdbx_strand_id
1 'polypeptide(L)'
;MAGLHSSSRPSSSSSLSSFSSSHQSFTSRLLLLLTILPLALALLAFVLQWRGGLTDPISRWSTDPFQFPGMDNPGSNPGSDRRSNSGCVDTLGRSKSPAFPYFKGWEFDAGSDLTPKICIISSTSAGLEQTLPWIFYHKVIGVSTFFLFVEGKAASPNVSKVLESIPGVKVIYRTKELEEQQAKSRIWNETWLASFFYKPCNYELFVKQSLNMEMSIVMARDAGMDWIIHLDTDELIHPVGAREYSLRQLLSGVPGNVDMVVFPNYESSVEQDDVKEPFTEVSMFKKNYDHLPKEVYFGNYKAATRGNPNYFLTYGNGKSAARIQDHLRPNGAHRWHNYMKTPNEIKLDEAAVLHYTYPKFSDLTSRRDRCGCKPTKDDVKRCFMLEFDRAAFIIASTATEEEMLRWYREHVVWTDKELNLKLLRRGILTRIYAPMVIIQGLRESDIFASVIQSAQTTISKGKFSLSLESSNSSRVDESGIISSRKIGVKESTATARRIMEISENFSYGSAIPPLSPPVLHDLHIGI
;
A
#
# COMPACT_ATOMS: atom_id res chain seq x y z
N MET A 1 -71.97 8.53 -14.90
CA MET A 1 -72.54 8.70 -16.26
C MET A 1 -72.66 10.20 -16.55
N ALA A 2 -72.58 10.55 -17.83
CA ALA A 2 -72.73 11.88 -18.43
C ALA A 2 -71.49 12.79 -18.33
N GLY A 3 -70.83 12.98 -19.47
CA GLY A 3 -69.72 13.89 -19.68
C GLY A 3 -70.17 15.26 -20.19
N LEU A 4 -69.23 16.21 -20.26
CA LEU A 4 -69.43 17.54 -20.83
C LEU A 4 -68.15 18.05 -21.52
N HIS A 5 -68.36 18.46 -22.78
CA HIS A 5 -67.74 19.56 -23.53
C HIS A 5 -66.22 19.62 -23.80
N SER A 6 -65.87 19.71 -25.08
CA SER A 6 -65.52 21.03 -25.65
C SER A 6 -65.53 21.03 -27.19
N SER A 7 -65.92 22.18 -27.72
CA SER A 7 -66.15 22.50 -29.13
C SER A 7 -65.00 23.35 -29.69
N SER A 8 -64.67 23.07 -30.96
CA SER A 8 -64.13 23.89 -32.09
C SER A 8 -63.81 25.38 -31.85
N ARG A 9 -62.79 26.02 -32.48
CA ARG A 9 -62.31 26.02 -33.88
C ARG A 9 -60.80 26.42 -33.97
N PRO A 10 -60.15 26.26 -35.14
CA PRO A 10 -59.83 27.47 -35.89
C PRO A 10 -60.20 27.40 -37.39
N SER A 11 -60.33 28.59 -37.96
CA SER A 11 -60.74 28.91 -39.33
C SER A 11 -59.53 29.25 -40.22
N SER A 12 -59.82 29.36 -41.52
CA SER A 12 -59.03 29.93 -42.64
C SER A 12 -57.97 28.98 -43.25
N SER A 13 -58.28 28.28 -44.35
CA SER A 13 -58.26 28.76 -45.77
C SER A 13 -56.82 29.02 -46.25
N SER A 14 -56.33 28.65 -47.43
CA SER A 14 -56.85 28.02 -48.64
C SER A 14 -55.64 28.01 -49.60
N SER A 15 -55.13 26.84 -49.98
CA SER A 15 -55.22 26.32 -51.36
C SER A 15 -54.30 27.01 -52.38
N LEU A 16 -53.33 26.25 -52.91
CA LEU A 16 -53.15 25.92 -54.34
C LEU A 16 -51.68 25.77 -54.74
N SER A 17 -51.32 24.49 -54.95
CA SER A 17 -50.62 23.96 -56.13
C SER A 17 -49.38 24.69 -56.64
N SER A 18 -48.20 24.22 -56.22
CA SER A 18 -47.00 24.12 -57.07
C SER A 18 -45.86 23.24 -56.51
N PHE A 19 -45.97 22.62 -55.32
CA PHE A 19 -44.81 22.01 -54.64
C PHE A 19 -44.63 20.48 -54.78
N SER A 20 -45.41 19.77 -55.60
CA SER A 20 -45.41 18.30 -55.56
C SER A 20 -44.32 17.60 -56.38
N SER A 21 -43.58 18.30 -57.26
CA SER A 21 -42.52 17.67 -58.08
C SER A 21 -41.13 17.71 -57.42
N SER A 22 -40.86 18.69 -56.54
CA SER A 22 -39.55 18.87 -55.90
C SER A 22 -39.30 17.86 -54.78
N HIS A 23 -40.33 17.52 -53.98
CA HIS A 23 -40.21 16.59 -52.85
C HIS A 23 -39.97 15.13 -53.26
N GLN A 24 -40.55 14.66 -54.38
CA GLN A 24 -40.24 13.32 -54.91
C GLN A 24 -38.81 13.22 -55.43
N SER A 25 -38.29 14.28 -56.07
CA SER A 25 -36.89 14.30 -56.52
C SER A 25 -35.92 14.33 -55.33
N PHE A 26 -36.26 15.05 -54.26
CA PHE A 26 -35.43 15.16 -53.07
C PHE A 26 -35.40 13.85 -52.26
N THR A 27 -36.57 13.22 -52.07
CA THR A 27 -36.65 11.91 -51.39
C THR A 27 -36.00 10.79 -52.19
N SER A 28 -36.15 10.79 -53.53
CA SER A 28 -35.43 9.87 -54.41
C SER A 28 -33.91 10.07 -54.34
N ARG A 29 -33.43 11.33 -54.39
CA ARG A 29 -32.00 11.65 -54.25
C ARG A 29 -31.45 11.29 -52.86
N LEU A 30 -32.25 11.48 -51.80
CA LEU A 30 -31.86 11.12 -50.44
C LEU A 30 -31.78 9.59 -50.27
N LEU A 31 -32.74 8.84 -50.80
CA LEU A 31 -32.70 7.37 -50.80
C LEU A 31 -31.54 6.85 -51.66
N LEU A 32 -31.27 7.48 -52.79
CA LEU A 32 -30.11 7.17 -53.63
C LEU A 32 -28.80 7.45 -52.88
N LEU A 33 -28.71 8.56 -52.14
CA LEU A 33 -27.54 8.89 -51.33
C LEU A 33 -27.37 7.91 -50.16
N LEU A 34 -28.47 7.56 -49.48
CA LEU A 34 -28.49 6.60 -48.37
C LEU A 34 -28.20 5.16 -48.81
N THR A 35 -28.28 4.85 -50.10
CA THR A 35 -27.96 3.51 -50.63
C THR A 35 -26.59 3.47 -51.29
N ILE A 36 -26.23 4.48 -52.08
CA ILE A 36 -24.94 4.54 -52.78
C ILE A 36 -23.80 4.85 -51.79
N LEU A 37 -24.02 5.72 -50.80
CA LEU A 37 -22.95 6.10 -49.87
C LEU A 37 -22.47 4.91 -49.01
N PRO A 38 -23.34 4.09 -48.38
CA PRO A 38 -22.88 2.91 -47.66
C PRO A 38 -22.24 1.87 -48.59
N LEU A 39 -22.76 1.69 -49.81
CA LEU A 39 -22.20 0.74 -50.77
C LEU A 39 -20.81 1.17 -51.25
N ALA A 40 -20.61 2.46 -51.51
CA ALA A 40 -19.33 3.02 -51.91
C ALA A 40 -18.31 2.94 -50.77
N LEU A 41 -18.73 3.18 -49.52
CA LEU A 41 -17.88 3.00 -48.33
C LEU A 41 -17.52 1.54 -48.11
N ALA A 42 -18.46 0.61 -48.32
CA ALA A 42 -18.20 -0.83 -48.23
C ALA A 42 -17.26 -1.32 -49.33
N LEU A 43 -17.42 -0.85 -50.58
CA LEU A 43 -16.51 -1.13 -51.68
C LEU A 43 -15.12 -0.53 -51.44
N LEU A 44 -15.03 0.68 -50.90
CA LEU A 44 -13.76 1.30 -50.52
C LEU A 44 -13.06 0.49 -49.41
N ALA A 45 -13.79 0.09 -48.37
CA ALA A 45 -13.26 -0.75 -47.30
C ALA A 45 -12.81 -2.13 -47.84
N PHE A 46 -13.57 -2.74 -48.74
CA PHE A 46 -13.21 -3.98 -49.39
C PHE A 46 -11.96 -3.84 -50.25
N VAL A 47 -11.81 -2.76 -51.02
CA VAL A 47 -10.60 -2.48 -51.81
C VAL A 47 -9.39 -2.21 -50.93
N LEU A 48 -9.57 -1.51 -49.80
CA LEU A 48 -8.52 -1.28 -48.80
C LEU A 48 -8.10 -2.57 -48.08
N GLN A 49 -9.02 -3.50 -47.84
CA GLN A 49 -8.70 -4.83 -47.31
C GLN A 49 -8.08 -5.76 -48.36
N TRP A 50 -8.49 -5.65 -49.63
CA TRP A 50 -8.04 -6.50 -50.73
C TRP A 50 -6.65 -6.11 -51.26
N ARG A 51 -6.32 -4.82 -51.24
CA ARG A 51 -4.95 -4.34 -51.46
C ARG A 51 -4.20 -4.37 -50.14
N GLY A 52 -3.75 -5.56 -49.76
CA GLY A 52 -3.04 -5.81 -48.52
C GLY A 52 -1.96 -4.76 -48.18
N GLY A 53 -2.00 -4.29 -46.93
CA GLY A 53 -0.82 -3.79 -46.24
C GLY A 53 -0.69 -2.28 -46.05
N LEU A 54 -1.77 -1.56 -45.70
CA LEU A 54 -1.62 -0.31 -44.92
C LEU A 54 -1.60 -0.70 -43.45
N THR A 55 -0.40 -0.66 -42.87
CA THR A 55 -0.14 -0.93 -41.45
C THR A 55 -0.89 0.06 -40.56
N ASP A 56 -1.95 -0.43 -39.92
CA ASP A 56 -2.62 0.27 -38.83
C ASP A 56 -1.79 0.08 -37.53
N PRO A 57 -1.41 1.13 -36.78
CA PRO A 57 -0.49 1.02 -35.63
C PRO A 57 -1.03 0.20 -34.45
N ILE A 58 -2.29 -0.23 -34.51
CA ILE A 58 -3.03 -0.84 -33.39
C ILE A 58 -3.10 -2.37 -33.49
N SER A 59 -2.78 -2.96 -34.65
CA SER A 59 -2.86 -4.43 -34.87
C SER A 59 -1.60 -5.21 -34.47
N ARG A 60 -0.58 -4.55 -33.92
CA ARG A 60 0.70 -5.22 -33.58
C ARG A 60 0.64 -6.07 -32.30
N TRP A 61 -0.51 -6.17 -31.63
CA TRP A 61 -0.64 -6.78 -30.29
C TRP A 61 -1.59 -7.98 -30.21
N SER A 62 -1.91 -8.61 -31.34
CA SER A 62 -2.57 -9.91 -31.35
C SER A 62 -1.61 -10.97 -31.90
N THR A 63 -0.91 -11.65 -31.00
CA THR A 63 -0.15 -12.86 -31.31
C THR A 63 -0.99 -14.09 -30.95
N ASP A 64 -1.00 -15.07 -31.84
CA ASP A 64 -1.50 -16.44 -31.67
C ASP A 64 -1.18 -17.01 -30.27
N PRO A 65 -2.06 -17.79 -29.64
CA PRO A 65 -1.95 -18.17 -28.22
C PRO A 65 -0.88 -19.24 -27.91
N PHE A 66 0.06 -19.52 -28.83
CA PHE A 66 1.05 -20.60 -28.66
C PHE A 66 2.50 -20.24 -28.98
N GLN A 67 2.89 -18.96 -28.93
CA GLN A 67 4.31 -18.60 -29.13
C GLN A 67 4.83 -17.63 -28.07
N PHE A 68 5.82 -18.10 -27.28
CA PHE A 68 6.51 -17.31 -26.27
C PHE A 68 7.53 -16.34 -26.90
N PRO A 69 7.67 -15.10 -26.40
CA PRO A 69 8.68 -14.15 -26.88
C PRO A 69 10.09 -14.59 -26.47
N GLY A 70 11.02 -14.70 -27.43
CA GLY A 70 12.43 -15.06 -27.21
C GLY A 70 12.96 -16.25 -28.02
N MET A 71 12.16 -16.79 -28.94
CA MET A 71 12.58 -17.88 -29.84
C MET A 71 13.02 -17.32 -31.20
N ASP A 72 14.24 -16.79 -31.27
CA ASP A 72 14.88 -16.50 -32.56
C ASP A 72 15.29 -17.82 -33.21
N ASN A 73 14.72 -18.10 -34.39
CA ASN A 73 15.13 -19.20 -35.25
C ASN A 73 16.42 -18.77 -35.99
N PRO A 74 17.59 -19.39 -35.77
CA PRO A 74 18.76 -19.12 -36.60
C PRO A 74 18.75 -20.11 -37.77
N GLY A 75 18.43 -19.61 -38.97
CA GLY A 75 18.42 -20.47 -40.15
C GLY A 75 18.42 -19.74 -41.48
N SER A 76 19.61 -19.37 -41.97
CA SER A 76 19.98 -19.47 -43.40
C SER A 76 21.49 -19.23 -43.65
N ASN A 77 22.27 -20.31 -43.53
CA ASN A 77 23.47 -20.73 -44.32
C ASN A 77 24.79 -19.90 -44.37
N PRO A 78 25.94 -20.49 -44.79
CA PRO A 78 26.55 -21.78 -44.40
C PRO A 78 28.10 -21.73 -44.21
N GLY A 79 28.69 -22.80 -43.64
CA GLY A 79 30.15 -23.07 -43.62
C GLY A 79 30.76 -22.83 -42.23
N SER A 80 31.60 -23.68 -41.64
CA SER A 80 32.40 -24.81 -42.11
C SER A 80 32.91 -25.57 -40.87
N ASP A 81 32.96 -26.91 -40.97
CA ASP A 81 33.84 -27.84 -40.22
C ASP A 81 33.75 -27.87 -38.67
N ARG A 82 33.97 -28.95 -37.92
CA ARG A 82 34.09 -30.42 -38.08
C ARG A 82 34.25 -30.92 -36.63
N ARG A 83 33.51 -31.98 -36.24
CA ARG A 83 33.85 -32.98 -35.18
C ARG A 83 33.95 -32.40 -33.74
N SER A 84 33.50 -33.02 -32.65
CA SER A 84 33.46 -34.42 -32.25
C SER A 84 32.61 -34.59 -30.98
N ASN A 85 31.80 -35.65 -30.96
CA ASN A 85 31.59 -36.64 -29.90
C ASN A 85 31.46 -36.26 -28.41
N SER A 86 30.32 -36.74 -27.86
CA SER A 86 30.12 -37.39 -26.55
C SER A 86 30.55 -36.71 -25.25
N GLY A 87 29.58 -36.57 -24.35
CA GLY A 87 29.87 -36.43 -22.93
C GLY A 87 28.67 -35.98 -22.10
N CYS A 88 27.70 -36.86 -21.89
CA CYS A 88 26.79 -36.71 -20.75
C CYS A 88 27.62 -36.85 -19.47
N VAL A 89 27.90 -35.73 -18.81
CA VAL A 89 28.33 -35.72 -17.41
C VAL A 89 27.43 -34.73 -16.68
N ASP A 90 26.53 -35.32 -15.91
CA ASP A 90 25.68 -34.66 -14.94
C ASP A 90 26.55 -34.25 -13.75
N THR A 91 26.86 -32.95 -13.66
CA THR A 91 27.48 -32.36 -12.47
C THR A 91 26.62 -31.20 -11.98
N LEU A 92 25.79 -31.55 -10.98
CA LEU A 92 25.39 -30.72 -9.86
C LEU A 92 24.48 -29.51 -10.17
N GLY A 93 23.19 -29.73 -9.97
CA GLY A 93 22.41 -28.93 -9.01
C GLY A 93 22.35 -27.43 -9.30
N ARG A 94 21.75 -27.04 -10.42
CA ARG A 94 21.31 -25.65 -10.63
C ARG A 94 19.80 -25.65 -10.72
N SER A 95 19.12 -25.43 -9.59
CA SER A 95 17.71 -25.05 -9.59
C SER A 95 17.59 -23.72 -10.34
N LYS A 96 17.23 -23.77 -11.61
CA LYS A 96 16.89 -22.57 -12.37
C LYS A 96 15.49 -22.15 -11.94
N SER A 97 15.40 -21.39 -10.86
CA SER A 97 14.22 -20.57 -10.60
C SER A 97 14.06 -19.59 -11.77
N PRO A 98 12.84 -19.32 -12.25
CA PRO A 98 12.61 -18.36 -13.32
C PRO A 98 13.03 -16.96 -12.82
N ALA A 99 14.24 -16.54 -13.19
CA ALA A 99 14.75 -15.22 -12.86
C ALA A 99 14.14 -14.20 -13.83
N PHE A 100 13.27 -13.34 -13.31
CA PHE A 100 12.89 -12.11 -13.99
C PHE A 100 14.16 -11.29 -14.28
N PRO A 101 14.30 -10.66 -15.47
CA PRO A 101 15.57 -10.20 -16.01
C PRO A 101 16.30 -9.10 -15.20
N TYR A 102 15.70 -8.53 -14.16
CA TYR A 102 16.32 -7.58 -13.22
C TYR A 102 16.55 -8.13 -11.80
N PHE A 103 16.16 -9.36 -11.50
CA PHE A 103 16.22 -9.93 -10.14
C PHE A 103 17.35 -10.96 -9.96
N LYS A 104 18.49 -10.74 -10.61
CA LYS A 104 19.70 -11.50 -10.27
C LYS A 104 20.32 -10.90 -9.01
N GLY A 105 20.14 -11.59 -7.87
CA GLY A 105 20.89 -11.32 -6.64
C GLY A 105 20.25 -10.38 -5.62
N TRP A 106 19.08 -9.78 -5.90
CA TRP A 106 18.43 -8.78 -5.04
C TRP A 106 19.42 -7.74 -4.48
N GLU A 107 20.30 -7.24 -5.34
CA GLU A 107 21.23 -6.17 -4.97
C GLU A 107 20.45 -4.85 -4.91
N PHE A 108 20.10 -4.43 -3.70
CA PHE A 108 19.52 -3.10 -3.45
C PHE A 108 20.63 -2.06 -3.43
N ASP A 109 21.35 -1.92 -4.54
CA ASP A 109 22.43 -0.94 -4.64
C ASP A 109 21.85 0.46 -4.42
N ALA A 110 22.42 1.14 -3.44
CA ALA A 110 22.19 2.55 -3.11
C ALA A 110 22.82 3.47 -4.17
N GLY A 111 22.66 3.14 -5.45
CA GLY A 111 23.19 3.91 -6.57
C GLY A 111 22.63 5.33 -6.54
N SER A 112 23.53 6.30 -6.47
CA SER A 112 23.27 7.75 -6.48
C SER A 112 22.51 8.25 -7.71
N ASP A 113 22.44 7.43 -8.77
CA ASP A 113 22.07 7.83 -10.13
C ASP A 113 20.63 7.46 -10.50
N LEU A 114 19.90 6.88 -9.56
CA LEU A 114 18.53 6.40 -9.78
C LEU A 114 17.51 7.53 -9.61
N THR A 115 16.88 7.96 -10.70
CA THR A 115 15.87 9.03 -10.73
C THR A 115 14.50 8.52 -11.20
N PRO A 116 13.38 9.01 -10.63
CA PRO A 116 13.31 9.82 -9.42
C PRO A 116 13.66 9.05 -8.13
N LYS A 117 14.17 9.77 -7.13
CA LYS A 117 14.37 9.34 -5.74
C LYS A 117 13.05 9.45 -4.97
N ILE A 118 12.61 8.34 -4.40
CA ILE A 118 11.30 8.22 -3.76
C ILE A 118 11.51 7.87 -2.30
N CYS A 119 10.85 8.60 -1.39
CA CYS A 119 10.80 8.27 0.02
C CYS A 119 9.39 7.92 0.49
N ILE A 120 9.31 6.97 1.43
CA ILE A 120 8.09 6.65 2.16
C ILE A 120 8.22 7.08 3.62
N ILE A 121 7.15 7.65 4.16
CA ILE A 121 6.96 7.91 5.58
C ILE A 121 5.96 6.91 6.11
N SER A 122 6.26 6.34 7.28
CA SER A 122 5.30 5.50 7.98
C SER A 122 5.41 5.71 9.49
N SER A 123 4.28 5.59 10.18
CA SER A 123 4.21 5.54 11.65
C SER A 123 3.76 4.14 12.05
N THR A 124 4.59 3.40 12.78
CA THR A 124 4.36 1.98 13.03
C THR A 124 4.70 1.55 14.45
N SER A 125 3.87 0.64 14.97
CA SER A 125 4.15 -0.11 16.20
C SER A 125 4.34 -1.61 15.96
N ALA A 126 4.37 -2.03 14.69
CA ALA A 126 4.43 -3.43 14.28
C ALA A 126 5.84 -4.03 14.42
N GLY A 127 5.92 -5.36 14.56
CA GLY A 127 7.20 -6.08 14.62
C GLY A 127 7.82 -6.30 13.23
N LEU A 128 8.90 -7.09 13.20
CA LEU A 128 9.65 -7.41 11.98
C LEU A 128 8.84 -8.26 11.00
N GLU A 129 7.91 -9.07 11.51
CA GLU A 129 7.01 -9.93 10.73
C GLU A 129 6.17 -9.15 9.73
N GLN A 130 5.81 -7.91 10.04
CA GLN A 130 5.05 -7.03 9.15
C GLN A 130 5.95 -6.01 8.46
N THR A 131 6.91 -5.42 9.19
CA THR A 131 7.71 -4.31 8.66
C THR A 131 8.74 -4.77 7.61
N LEU A 132 9.37 -5.93 7.74
CA LEU A 132 10.36 -6.38 6.75
C LEU A 132 9.74 -6.67 5.38
N PRO A 133 8.67 -7.48 5.25
CA PRO A 133 8.00 -7.67 3.96
C PRO A 133 7.55 -6.35 3.33
N TRP A 134 7.04 -5.43 4.15
CA TRP A 134 6.59 -4.12 3.69
C TRP A 134 7.76 -3.26 3.16
N ILE A 135 8.88 -3.15 3.89
CA ILE A 135 10.04 -2.36 3.46
C ILE A 135 10.61 -2.93 2.16
N PHE A 136 10.88 -4.24 2.13
CA PHE A 136 11.55 -4.85 1.00
C PHE A 136 10.68 -4.90 -0.25
N TYR A 137 9.36 -5.13 -0.12
CA TYR A 137 8.44 -4.96 -1.24
C TYR A 137 8.55 -3.57 -1.87
N HIS A 138 8.55 -2.51 -1.05
CA HIS A 138 8.66 -1.15 -1.55
C HIS A 138 10.04 -0.84 -2.14
N LYS A 139 11.12 -1.41 -1.59
CA LYS A 139 12.46 -1.33 -2.19
C LYS A 139 12.49 -1.95 -3.58
N VAL A 140 11.86 -3.12 -3.73
CA VAL A 140 11.79 -3.85 -5.01
C VAL A 140 11.12 -3.02 -6.10
N ILE A 141 10.04 -2.31 -5.78
CA ILE A 141 9.35 -1.46 -6.77
C ILE A 141 10.02 -0.08 -6.97
N GLY A 142 11.15 0.18 -6.32
CA GLY A 142 12.03 1.33 -6.61
C GLY A 142 12.11 2.42 -5.53
N VAL A 143 11.56 2.21 -4.32
CA VAL A 143 11.68 3.17 -3.21
C VAL A 143 13.08 3.09 -2.58
N SER A 144 13.74 4.23 -2.47
CA SER A 144 15.11 4.31 -1.96
C SER A 144 15.17 4.55 -0.45
N THR A 145 14.29 5.41 0.08
CA THR A 145 14.41 5.94 1.44
C THR A 145 13.13 5.73 2.25
N PHE A 146 13.28 5.42 3.54
CA PHE A 146 12.17 5.23 4.46
C PHE A 146 12.39 6.07 5.73
N PHE A 147 11.40 6.88 6.10
CA PHE A 147 11.34 7.57 7.39
C PHE A 147 10.32 6.85 8.27
N LEU A 148 10.81 6.02 9.20
CA LEU A 148 9.98 5.18 10.06
C LEU A 148 9.88 5.76 11.46
N PHE A 149 8.72 6.30 11.79
CA PHE A 149 8.39 6.73 13.15
C PHE A 149 7.93 5.52 13.94
N VAL A 150 8.75 5.10 14.91
CA VAL A 150 8.57 3.83 15.62
C VAL A 150 8.04 4.01 17.03
N GLU A 151 7.07 3.18 17.39
CA GLU A 151 6.51 3.04 18.74
C GLU A 151 6.34 1.55 19.08
N GLY A 152 5.93 1.21 20.31
CA GLY A 152 5.58 -0.17 20.68
C GLY A 152 6.66 -1.21 20.33
N LYS A 153 6.26 -2.29 19.62
CA LYS A 153 7.21 -3.35 19.21
C LYS A 153 8.28 -2.83 18.25
N ALA A 154 7.92 -1.92 17.35
CA ALA A 154 8.85 -1.32 16.38
C ALA A 154 9.99 -0.55 17.06
N ALA A 155 9.70 0.10 18.19
CA ALA A 155 10.69 0.84 18.99
C ALA A 155 11.55 -0.05 19.90
N SER A 156 11.23 -1.35 20.03
CA SER A 156 12.04 -2.24 20.86
C SER A 156 13.48 -2.35 20.34
N PRO A 157 14.50 -2.49 21.20
CA PRO A 157 15.91 -2.50 20.76
C PRO A 157 16.24 -3.59 19.73
N ASN A 158 15.62 -4.77 19.86
CA ASN A 158 15.84 -5.87 18.93
C ASN A 158 15.24 -5.60 17.54
N VAL A 159 14.09 -4.94 17.47
CA VAL A 159 13.41 -4.63 16.21
C VAL A 159 14.04 -3.41 15.56
N SER A 160 14.15 -2.31 16.29
CA SER A 160 14.67 -1.05 15.75
C SER A 160 16.10 -1.17 15.23
N LYS A 161 16.98 -1.94 15.90
CA LYS A 161 18.34 -2.20 15.39
C LYS A 161 18.36 -2.95 14.06
N VAL A 162 17.43 -3.89 13.85
CA VAL A 162 17.29 -4.56 12.55
C VAL A 162 16.84 -3.55 11.50
N LEU A 163 15.87 -2.70 11.81
CA LEU A 163 15.39 -1.65 10.90
C LEU A 163 16.50 -0.66 10.54
N GLU A 164 17.29 -0.20 11.51
CA GLU A 164 18.44 0.71 11.30
C GLU A 164 19.56 0.09 10.46
N SER A 165 19.68 -1.25 10.46
CA SER A 165 20.69 -1.93 9.64
C SER A 165 20.34 -1.96 8.15
N ILE A 166 19.09 -1.64 7.78
CA ILE A 166 18.62 -1.66 6.40
C ILE A 166 19.05 -0.36 5.69
N PRO A 167 19.82 -0.43 4.60
CA PRO A 167 20.23 0.76 3.86
C PRO A 167 19.04 1.62 3.42
N GLY A 168 19.13 2.93 3.61
CA GLY A 168 18.06 3.88 3.27
C GLY A 168 16.89 3.92 4.25
N VAL A 169 16.91 3.14 5.34
CA VAL A 169 15.92 3.23 6.41
C VAL A 169 16.44 4.15 7.52
N LYS A 170 15.71 5.22 7.81
CA LYS A 170 15.93 6.09 8.96
C LYS A 170 14.83 5.84 9.98
N VAL A 171 15.23 5.35 11.15
CA VAL A 171 14.33 5.12 12.30
C VAL A 171 14.26 6.39 13.14
N ILE A 172 13.05 6.82 13.47
CA ILE A 172 12.76 7.99 14.31
C ILE A 172 11.96 7.52 15.52
N TYR A 173 12.59 7.60 16.69
CA TYR A 173 11.96 7.25 17.95
C TYR A 173 11.08 8.38 18.44
N ARG A 174 9.97 8.02 19.08
CA ARG A 174 9.16 8.97 19.85
C ARG A 174 9.86 9.33 21.16
N THR A 175 10.70 10.36 21.11
CA THR A 175 11.38 10.91 22.29
C THR A 175 10.67 12.18 22.78
N LYS A 176 10.98 12.62 24.01
CA LYS A 176 10.43 13.87 24.55
C LYS A 176 10.83 15.08 23.70
N GLU A 177 12.05 15.07 23.19
CA GLU A 177 12.58 16.13 22.32
C GLU A 177 11.78 16.20 21.02
N LEU A 178 11.41 15.04 20.45
CA LEU A 178 10.54 14.98 19.28
C LEU A 178 9.16 15.56 19.58
N GLU A 179 8.56 15.19 20.72
CA GLU A 179 7.26 15.71 21.14
C GLU A 179 7.30 17.23 21.37
N GLU A 180 8.36 17.75 21.98
CA GLU A 180 8.55 19.20 22.18
C GLU A 180 8.73 19.96 20.86
N GLN A 181 9.42 19.36 19.87
CA GLN A 181 9.51 19.92 18.53
C GLN A 181 8.14 19.92 17.84
N GLN A 182 7.41 18.81 17.93
CA GLN A 182 6.08 18.68 17.36
C GLN A 182 5.07 19.62 18.03
N ALA A 183 5.20 19.89 19.33
CA ALA A 183 4.35 20.85 20.05
C ALA A 183 4.51 22.29 19.54
N LYS A 184 5.66 22.62 18.94
CA LYS A 184 5.94 23.94 18.33
C LYS A 184 5.58 24.00 16.85
N SER A 185 5.03 22.91 16.28
CA SER A 185 4.62 22.86 14.89
C SER A 185 3.53 23.89 14.58
N ARG A 186 3.60 24.49 13.40
CA ARG A 186 2.53 25.33 12.86
C ARG A 186 1.22 24.56 12.65
N ILE A 187 1.27 23.23 12.54
CA ILE A 187 0.09 22.37 12.34
C ILE A 187 -0.97 22.64 13.41
N TRP A 188 -0.58 22.94 14.64
CA TRP A 188 -1.51 23.25 15.73
C TRP A 188 -2.36 24.51 15.49
N ASN A 189 -1.95 25.40 14.57
CA ASN A 189 -2.70 26.60 14.19
C ASN A 189 -3.55 26.39 12.93
N GLU A 190 -3.56 25.19 12.36
CA GLU A 190 -4.26 24.90 11.11
C GLU A 190 -5.75 24.58 11.35
N THR A 191 -6.63 25.34 10.72
CA THR A 191 -8.08 25.17 10.87
C THR A 191 -8.59 23.83 10.31
N TRP A 192 -7.94 23.27 9.28
CA TRP A 192 -8.35 22.02 8.65
C TRP A 192 -8.11 20.78 9.52
N LEU A 193 -7.24 20.87 10.54
CA LEU A 193 -6.97 19.79 11.48
C LEU A 193 -7.58 20.04 12.87
N ALA A 194 -8.09 21.25 13.12
CA ALA A 194 -8.61 21.70 14.41
C ALA A 194 -9.66 20.76 15.03
N SER A 195 -10.56 20.21 14.20
CA SER A 195 -11.61 19.30 14.67
C SER A 195 -11.10 17.94 15.18
N PHE A 196 -9.84 17.61 14.92
CA PHE A 196 -9.21 16.34 15.32
C PHE A 196 -8.33 16.50 16.56
N PHE A 197 -7.97 17.73 16.95
CA PHE A 197 -7.13 17.98 18.11
C PHE A 197 -7.79 17.52 19.40
N TYR A 198 -6.94 17.06 20.33
CA TYR A 198 -7.30 16.65 21.69
C TYR A 198 -8.38 15.56 21.78
N LYS A 199 -8.62 14.84 20.67
CA LYS A 199 -9.47 13.66 20.63
C LYS A 199 -8.60 12.40 20.65
N PRO A 200 -9.00 11.35 21.40
CA PRO A 200 -8.16 10.19 21.61
C PRO A 200 -8.15 9.24 20.40
N CYS A 201 -7.26 8.25 20.46
CA CYS A 201 -7.25 7.07 19.60
C CYS A 201 -7.05 7.39 18.10
N ASN A 202 -8.04 7.17 17.24
CA ASN A 202 -7.86 7.38 15.79
C ASN A 202 -7.62 8.85 15.45
N TYR A 203 -8.22 9.77 16.20
CA TYR A 203 -8.00 11.19 16.02
C TYR A 203 -6.57 11.59 16.41
N GLU A 204 -6.09 11.11 17.56
CA GLU A 204 -4.72 11.33 18.01
C GLU A 204 -3.70 10.75 17.01
N LEU A 205 -3.92 9.52 16.53
CA LEU A 205 -3.07 8.90 15.51
C LEU A 205 -3.04 9.74 14.24
N PHE A 206 -4.19 10.24 13.78
CA PHE A 206 -4.27 11.06 12.57
C PHE A 206 -3.50 12.39 12.70
N VAL A 207 -3.57 13.05 13.85
CA VAL A 207 -2.79 14.26 14.15
C VAL A 207 -1.30 13.93 14.20
N LYS A 208 -0.93 12.86 14.89
CA LYS A 208 0.47 12.39 15.00
C LYS A 208 1.07 12.06 13.64
N GLN A 209 0.36 11.33 12.79
CA GLN A 209 0.79 11.05 11.42
C GLN A 209 0.99 12.34 10.63
N SER A 210 0.12 13.33 10.79
CA SER A 210 0.27 14.63 10.13
C SER A 210 1.52 15.38 10.60
N LEU A 211 1.83 15.36 11.90
CA LEU A 211 3.08 15.94 12.46
C LEU A 211 4.33 15.21 11.93
N ASN A 212 4.29 13.88 11.90
CA ASN A 212 5.38 13.06 11.34
C ASN A 212 5.61 13.36 9.85
N MET A 213 4.53 13.55 9.08
CA MET A 213 4.61 13.97 7.68
C MET A 213 5.27 15.34 7.52
N GLU A 214 4.94 16.32 8.36
CA GLU A 214 5.56 17.65 8.28
C GLU A 214 7.08 17.60 8.50
N MET A 215 7.53 16.92 9.55
CA MET A 215 8.95 16.76 9.82
C MET A 215 9.65 16.01 8.69
N SER A 216 8.97 15.04 8.10
CA SER A 216 9.51 14.26 6.99
C SER A 216 9.66 15.05 5.70
N ILE A 217 8.89 16.11 5.47
CA ILE A 217 9.12 17.01 4.34
C ILE A 217 10.51 17.65 4.45
N VAL A 218 10.90 18.07 5.66
CA VAL A 218 12.24 18.63 5.90
C VAL A 218 13.31 17.56 5.67
N MET A 219 13.16 16.38 6.27
CA MET A 219 14.10 15.27 6.07
C MET A 219 14.23 14.83 4.61
N ALA A 220 13.12 14.82 3.86
CA ALA A 220 13.11 14.46 2.46
C ALA A 220 13.81 15.52 1.59
N ARG A 221 13.62 16.80 1.91
CA ARG A 221 14.33 17.92 1.25
C ARG A 221 15.83 17.81 1.50
N ASP A 222 16.24 17.61 2.74
CA ASP A 222 17.66 17.50 3.13
C ASP A 222 18.33 16.29 2.46
N ALA A 223 17.58 15.20 2.27
CA ALA A 223 18.06 14.00 1.57
C ALA A 223 18.00 14.11 0.04
N GLY A 224 17.52 15.22 -0.53
CA GLY A 224 17.39 15.41 -1.98
C GLY A 224 16.43 14.42 -2.64
N MET A 225 15.29 14.13 -1.99
CA MET A 225 14.25 13.27 -2.54
C MET A 225 13.38 14.03 -3.55
N ASP A 226 12.91 13.36 -4.60
CA ASP A 226 12.02 13.94 -5.60
C ASP A 226 10.54 13.79 -5.21
N TRP A 227 10.19 12.63 -4.64
CA TRP A 227 8.82 12.27 -4.26
C TRP A 227 8.74 11.77 -2.83
N ILE A 228 7.62 12.12 -2.17
CA ILE A 228 7.28 11.68 -0.81
C ILE A 228 5.89 11.07 -0.76
N ILE A 229 5.75 9.96 -0.04
CA ILE A 229 4.49 9.23 0.13
C ILE A 229 4.33 8.87 1.60
N HIS A 230 3.14 9.09 2.16
CA HIS A 230 2.80 8.50 3.47
C HIS A 230 2.03 7.20 3.25
N LEU A 231 2.50 6.12 3.88
CA LEU A 231 1.89 4.79 3.82
C LEU A 231 1.86 4.13 5.20
N ASP A 232 0.72 3.52 5.51
CA ASP A 232 0.59 2.67 6.69
C ASP A 232 1.24 1.30 6.43
N THR A 233 1.66 0.60 7.48
CA THR A 233 2.35 -0.70 7.34
C THR A 233 1.43 -1.85 6.92
N ASP A 234 0.15 -1.59 6.73
CA ASP A 234 -0.86 -2.45 6.11
C ASP A 234 -1.19 -2.02 4.66
N GLU A 235 -0.39 -1.12 4.06
CA GLU A 235 -0.63 -0.60 2.71
C GLU A 235 0.54 -0.88 1.78
N LEU A 236 0.25 -1.40 0.58
CA LEU A 236 1.26 -1.64 -0.48
C LEU A 236 0.92 -0.84 -1.74
N ILE A 237 1.90 -0.18 -2.34
CA ILE A 237 1.71 0.42 -3.67
C ILE A 237 1.64 -0.67 -4.74
N HIS A 238 0.65 -0.59 -5.61
CA HIS A 238 0.45 -1.45 -6.78
C HIS A 238 0.68 -0.62 -8.06
N PRO A 239 1.92 -0.55 -8.58
CA PRO A 239 2.29 0.35 -9.67
C PRO A 239 1.93 -0.24 -11.05
N VAL A 240 0.70 -0.72 -11.23
CA VAL A 240 0.20 -1.19 -12.54
C VAL A 240 0.11 -0.02 -13.51
N GLY A 241 0.31 -0.32 -14.80
CA GLY A 241 0.43 0.66 -15.87
C GLY A 241 1.87 1.10 -16.15
N ALA A 242 2.80 0.82 -15.23
CA ALA A 242 4.23 1.05 -15.47
C ALA A 242 4.94 -0.21 -16.01
N ARG A 243 5.94 0.01 -16.86
CA ARG A 243 6.85 -1.07 -17.29
C ARG A 243 7.56 -1.64 -16.06
N GLU A 244 7.80 -2.95 -16.10
CA GLU A 244 8.58 -3.67 -15.09
C GLU A 244 8.01 -3.63 -13.66
N TYR A 245 6.72 -3.27 -13.50
CA TYR A 245 6.09 -3.15 -12.18
C TYR A 245 6.87 -2.18 -11.25
N SER A 246 7.31 -1.05 -11.82
CA SER A 246 8.19 -0.09 -11.15
C SER A 246 7.47 1.20 -10.80
N LEU A 247 7.43 1.56 -9.51
CA LEU A 247 6.93 2.84 -9.04
C LEU A 247 7.79 4.01 -9.55
N ARG A 248 9.08 3.77 -9.75
CA ARG A 248 10.00 4.76 -10.31
C ARG A 248 9.65 5.11 -11.75
N GLN A 249 9.43 4.09 -12.60
CA GLN A 249 8.99 4.31 -13.98
C GLN A 249 7.64 5.03 -14.02
N LEU A 250 6.71 4.65 -13.14
CA LEU A 250 5.41 5.29 -13.01
C LEU A 250 5.54 6.80 -12.72
N LEU A 251 6.31 7.16 -11.69
CA LEU A 251 6.48 8.55 -11.27
C LEU A 251 7.40 9.36 -12.19
N SER A 252 8.31 8.70 -12.92
CA SER A 252 9.12 9.34 -13.97
C SER A 252 8.26 9.80 -15.16
N GLY A 253 7.16 9.09 -15.45
CA GLY A 253 6.24 9.45 -16.52
C GLY A 253 5.29 10.60 -16.17
N VAL A 254 5.28 11.05 -14.90
CA VAL A 254 4.39 12.11 -14.45
C VAL A 254 4.89 13.47 -14.95
N PRO A 255 4.05 14.28 -15.62
CA PRO A 255 4.43 15.60 -16.11
C PRO A 255 5.01 16.52 -15.02
N GLY A 256 5.95 17.38 -15.41
CA GLY A 256 6.65 18.28 -14.48
C GLY A 256 5.74 19.32 -13.80
N ASN A 257 4.61 19.67 -14.42
CA ASN A 257 3.62 20.59 -13.85
C ASN A 257 2.66 19.93 -12.84
N VAL A 258 2.73 18.61 -12.66
CA VAL A 258 1.90 17.88 -11.69
C VAL A 258 2.63 17.84 -10.36
N ASP A 259 1.96 18.35 -9.32
CA ASP A 259 2.49 18.45 -7.97
C ASP A 259 2.27 17.17 -7.16
N MET A 260 1.12 16.50 -7.40
CA MET A 260 0.65 15.39 -6.59
C MET A 260 -0.04 14.34 -7.45
N VAL A 261 0.11 13.08 -7.06
CA VAL A 261 -0.45 11.92 -7.75
C VAL A 261 -1.20 11.07 -6.75
N VAL A 262 -2.49 10.85 -7.00
CA VAL A 262 -3.37 10.02 -6.18
C VAL A 262 -3.38 8.59 -6.70
N PHE A 263 -3.18 7.66 -5.77
CA PHE A 263 -3.36 6.22 -5.92
C PHE A 263 -4.69 5.83 -5.26
N PRO A 264 -5.75 5.54 -6.04
CA PRO A 264 -7.00 5.04 -5.48
C PRO A 264 -6.79 3.74 -4.71
N ASN A 265 -7.51 3.52 -3.61
CA ASN A 265 -7.30 2.34 -2.76
C ASN A 265 -8.15 1.15 -3.16
N TYR A 266 -7.55 -0.04 -3.14
CA TYR A 266 -8.24 -1.32 -3.23
C TYR A 266 -8.22 -1.98 -1.87
N GLU A 267 -9.39 -2.36 -1.37
CA GLU A 267 -9.56 -2.93 -0.03
C GLU A 267 -9.43 -4.45 -0.06
N SER A 268 -8.61 -5.02 0.81
CA SER A 268 -8.49 -6.47 0.95
C SER A 268 -9.83 -7.13 1.25
N SER A 269 -10.16 -8.17 0.49
CA SER A 269 -11.37 -8.97 0.64
C SER A 269 -10.96 -10.39 1.04
N VAL A 270 -10.78 -10.63 2.34
CA VAL A 270 -10.27 -11.91 2.85
C VAL A 270 -11.30 -13.04 2.68
N GLU A 271 -10.85 -14.21 2.24
CA GLU A 271 -11.72 -15.37 1.96
C GLU A 271 -11.75 -16.38 3.13
N GLN A 272 -10.88 -16.18 4.13
CA GLN A 272 -10.73 -17.01 5.33
C GLN A 272 -10.52 -16.13 6.57
N ASP A 273 -10.70 -16.69 7.76
CA ASP A 273 -10.68 -15.96 9.04
C ASP A 273 -9.42 -16.18 9.88
N ASP A 274 -8.54 -17.08 9.46
CA ASP A 274 -7.36 -17.51 10.20
C ASP A 274 -6.02 -16.96 9.66
N VAL A 275 -6.08 -16.02 8.70
CA VAL A 275 -4.94 -15.37 8.03
C VAL A 275 -3.83 -14.97 9.00
N LYS A 276 -2.58 -15.34 8.70
CA LYS A 276 -1.39 -14.99 9.53
C LYS A 276 -0.48 -13.99 8.85
N GLU A 277 -0.29 -14.12 7.55
CA GLU A 277 0.61 -13.34 6.70
C GLU A 277 -0.17 -12.70 5.53
N PRO A 278 -0.79 -11.52 5.74
CA PRO A 278 -1.75 -10.95 4.79
C PRO A 278 -1.17 -10.74 3.40
N PHE A 279 0.10 -10.32 3.31
CA PHE A 279 0.72 -10.04 2.02
C PHE A 279 1.01 -11.28 1.17
N THR A 280 1.02 -12.48 1.76
CA THR A 280 1.25 -13.75 1.06
C THR A 280 0.01 -14.65 1.01
N GLU A 281 -1.02 -14.36 1.81
CA GLU A 281 -2.26 -15.16 1.85
C GLU A 281 -3.45 -14.46 1.18
N VAL A 282 -3.49 -13.12 1.18
CA VAL A 282 -4.63 -12.35 0.66
C VAL A 282 -4.33 -11.85 -0.75
N SER A 283 -5.12 -12.33 -1.73
CA SER A 283 -5.02 -11.93 -3.14
C SER A 283 -6.25 -11.21 -3.67
N MET A 284 -7.41 -11.34 -3.02
CA MET A 284 -8.65 -10.74 -3.51
C MET A 284 -8.83 -9.33 -2.93
N PHE A 285 -9.17 -8.37 -3.80
CA PHE A 285 -9.38 -6.97 -3.43
C PHE A 285 -10.65 -6.41 -4.06
N LYS A 286 -11.33 -5.53 -3.34
CA LYS A 286 -12.44 -4.71 -3.83
C LYS A 286 -11.89 -3.42 -4.42
N LYS A 287 -12.13 -3.20 -5.71
CA LYS A 287 -11.60 -2.04 -6.44
C LYS A 287 -12.24 -0.74 -5.98
N ASN A 288 -11.46 0.34 -6.06
CA ASN A 288 -11.97 1.70 -5.92
C ASN A 288 -13.02 1.99 -7.00
N TYR A 289 -14.07 2.73 -6.63
CA TYR A 289 -15.11 3.16 -7.56
C TYR A 289 -14.58 4.08 -8.66
N ASP A 290 -13.44 4.75 -8.45
CA ASP A 290 -12.74 5.51 -9.49
C ASP A 290 -12.24 4.61 -10.65
N HIS A 291 -11.94 3.33 -10.39
CA HIS A 291 -11.44 2.38 -11.40
C HIS A 291 -12.55 1.43 -11.88
N LEU A 292 -13.81 1.87 -11.76
CA LEU A 292 -15.00 1.11 -12.12
C LEU A 292 -15.93 1.96 -13.00
N PRO A 293 -16.55 1.38 -14.05
CA PRO A 293 -17.65 2.02 -14.73
C PRO A 293 -18.79 2.34 -13.76
N LYS A 294 -19.44 3.49 -13.93
CA LYS A 294 -20.50 3.96 -13.01
C LYS A 294 -21.63 2.95 -12.90
N GLU A 295 -22.04 2.33 -14.02
CA GLU A 295 -23.12 1.35 -14.06
C GLU A 295 -22.76 0.09 -13.26
N VAL A 296 -21.50 -0.34 -13.35
CA VAL A 296 -20.98 -1.50 -12.61
C VAL A 296 -20.95 -1.20 -11.12
N TYR A 297 -20.46 -0.02 -10.73
CA TYR A 297 -20.42 0.41 -9.33
C TYR A 297 -21.82 0.49 -8.72
N PHE A 298 -22.72 1.32 -9.29
CA PHE A 298 -24.06 1.52 -8.72
C PHE A 298 -24.92 0.25 -8.80
N GLY A 299 -24.83 -0.51 -9.89
CA GLY A 299 -25.60 -1.75 -10.07
C GLY A 299 -25.21 -2.87 -9.09
N ASN A 300 -24.01 -2.83 -8.50
CA ASN A 300 -23.54 -3.84 -7.56
C ASN A 300 -23.31 -3.28 -6.14
N TYR A 301 -23.58 -2.00 -5.88
CA TYR A 301 -23.26 -1.32 -4.62
C TYR A 301 -23.75 -2.09 -3.39
N LYS A 302 -25.05 -2.40 -3.33
CA LYS A 302 -25.67 -3.13 -2.21
C LYS A 302 -25.01 -4.49 -1.94
N ALA A 303 -24.62 -5.19 -3.01
CA ALA A 303 -23.98 -6.50 -2.90
C ALA A 303 -22.52 -6.38 -2.46
N ALA A 304 -21.82 -5.34 -2.92
CA ALA A 304 -20.42 -5.07 -2.60
C ALA A 304 -20.22 -4.51 -1.19
N THR A 305 -21.20 -3.78 -0.64
CA THR A 305 -21.11 -3.24 0.73
C THR A 305 -21.45 -4.27 1.81
N ARG A 306 -22.22 -5.31 1.49
CA ARG A 306 -22.63 -6.36 2.45
C ARG A 306 -23.25 -5.80 3.73
N GLY A 307 -24.02 -4.71 3.61
CA GLY A 307 -24.64 -4.05 4.76
C GLY A 307 -23.75 -3.03 5.48
N ASN A 308 -22.48 -2.88 5.09
CA ASN A 308 -21.64 -1.80 5.57
C ASN A 308 -22.21 -0.44 5.08
N PRO A 309 -22.28 0.59 5.95
CA PRO A 309 -22.82 1.91 5.59
C PRO A 309 -22.03 2.60 4.47
N ASN A 310 -20.74 2.28 4.36
CA ASN A 310 -19.85 2.80 3.33
C ASN A 310 -19.49 1.69 2.32
N TYR A 311 -18.98 2.09 1.15
CA TYR A 311 -18.53 1.12 0.16
C TYR A 311 -17.33 0.29 0.65
N PHE A 312 -16.42 0.92 1.40
CA PHE A 312 -15.26 0.31 2.06
C PHE A 312 -15.48 0.25 3.58
N LEU A 313 -14.83 -0.71 4.24
CA LEU A 313 -14.77 -0.78 5.71
C LEU A 313 -14.02 0.43 6.27
N THR A 314 -12.94 0.83 5.61
CA THR A 314 -12.10 1.97 5.99
C THR A 314 -12.30 3.18 5.06
N TYR A 315 -11.20 3.79 4.61
CA TYR A 315 -11.25 4.97 3.76
C TYR A 315 -11.40 4.57 2.29
N GLY A 316 -11.96 5.47 1.48
CA GLY A 316 -12.12 5.29 0.03
C GLY A 316 -11.39 6.33 -0.81
N ASN A 317 -10.64 7.22 -0.18
CA ASN A 317 -9.97 8.34 -0.84
C ASN A 317 -8.56 7.99 -1.33
N GLY A 318 -8.04 6.78 -1.19
CA GLY A 318 -6.67 6.46 -1.63
C GLY A 318 -5.56 7.18 -0.86
N LYS A 319 -4.32 7.01 -1.34
CA LYS A 319 -3.11 7.71 -0.84
C LYS A 319 -2.53 8.56 -1.96
N SER A 320 -1.69 9.54 -1.63
CA SER A 320 -1.00 10.32 -2.67
C SER A 320 0.50 10.46 -2.44
N ALA A 321 1.21 10.51 -3.56
CA ALA A 321 2.58 10.97 -3.64
C ALA A 321 2.59 12.47 -3.95
N ALA A 322 3.54 13.21 -3.37
CA ALA A 322 3.77 14.61 -3.70
C ALA A 322 5.23 14.83 -4.09
N ARG A 323 5.46 15.78 -5.00
CA ARG A 323 6.81 16.27 -5.27
C ARG A 323 7.32 17.07 -4.09
N ILE A 324 8.60 16.89 -3.76
CA ILE A 324 9.28 17.76 -2.80
C ILE A 324 9.45 19.14 -3.43
N GLN A 325 8.84 20.14 -2.80
CA GLN A 325 8.89 21.52 -3.24
C GLN A 325 8.71 22.47 -2.05
N ASP A 326 8.93 23.76 -2.28
CA ASP A 326 8.71 24.78 -1.28
C ASP A 326 7.24 24.85 -0.88
N HIS A 327 7.02 25.16 0.40
CA HIS A 327 5.70 25.30 0.99
C HIS A 327 4.80 24.04 0.94
N LEU A 328 5.35 22.87 0.56
CA LEU A 328 4.67 21.59 0.73
C LEU A 328 4.25 21.39 2.18
N ARG A 329 3.05 20.84 2.37
CA ARG A 329 2.47 20.54 3.68
C ARG A 329 1.64 19.27 3.68
N PRO A 330 1.46 18.62 4.84
CA PRO A 330 0.48 17.56 5.00
C PRO A 330 -0.96 18.08 4.85
N ASN A 331 -1.87 17.21 4.44
CA ASN A 331 -3.32 17.46 4.45
C ASN A 331 -4.05 16.22 4.97
N GLY A 332 -3.65 15.80 6.18
CA GLY A 332 -3.99 14.50 6.75
C GLY A 332 -3.13 13.36 6.19
N ALA A 333 -3.23 12.19 6.81
CA ALA A 333 -2.41 11.02 6.48
C ALA A 333 -2.54 10.48 5.03
N HIS A 334 -3.51 10.98 4.25
CA HIS A 334 -3.85 10.46 2.93
C HIS A 334 -3.54 11.43 1.78
N ARG A 335 -3.24 12.71 2.10
CA ARG A 335 -3.10 13.78 1.11
C ARG A 335 -2.04 14.79 1.50
N TRP A 336 -1.64 15.56 0.50
CA TRP A 336 -0.72 16.68 0.62
C TRP A 336 -1.40 17.97 0.18
N HIS A 337 -0.81 19.11 0.52
CA HIS A 337 -1.23 20.42 0.03
C HIS A 337 -0.02 21.36 -0.04
N ASN A 338 -0.25 22.62 -0.42
CA ASN A 338 0.77 23.65 -0.44
C ASN A 338 0.24 24.94 0.19
N TYR A 339 1.06 25.67 0.94
CA TYR A 339 0.64 26.92 1.58
C TYR A 339 0.46 28.10 0.62
N MET A 340 1.17 28.09 -0.52
CA MET A 340 1.24 29.22 -1.44
C MET A 340 0.44 29.02 -2.72
N LYS A 341 0.02 27.79 -3.04
CA LYS A 341 -0.74 27.48 -4.24
C LYS A 341 -1.68 26.30 -4.04
N THR A 342 -2.73 26.23 -4.86
CA THR A 342 -3.48 24.99 -5.05
C THR A 342 -2.61 24.03 -5.87
N PRO A 343 -2.25 22.85 -5.34
CA PRO A 343 -1.40 21.94 -6.08
C PRO A 343 -2.15 21.32 -7.27
N ASN A 344 -1.45 21.11 -8.37
CA ASN A 344 -1.97 20.36 -9.51
C ASN A 344 -1.97 18.85 -9.20
N GLU A 345 -3.13 18.31 -8.85
CA GLU A 345 -3.34 16.91 -8.50
C GLU A 345 -3.90 16.12 -9.69
N ILE A 346 -3.30 14.98 -9.99
CA ILE A 346 -3.86 13.98 -10.90
C ILE A 346 -4.18 12.68 -10.14
N LYS A 347 -5.14 11.91 -10.66
CA LYS A 347 -5.46 10.57 -10.18
C LYS A 347 -4.98 9.56 -11.21
N LEU A 348 -4.35 8.48 -10.76
CA LEU A 348 -3.94 7.39 -11.64
C LEU A 348 -5.13 6.51 -11.97
N ASP A 349 -5.21 6.03 -13.21
CA ASP A 349 -6.35 5.24 -13.70
C ASP A 349 -6.21 3.72 -13.41
N GLU A 350 -4.97 3.26 -13.18
CA GLU A 350 -4.65 1.84 -13.01
C GLU A 350 -3.93 1.56 -11.70
N ALA A 351 -2.83 2.29 -11.43
CA ALA A 351 -2.05 2.12 -10.22
C ALA A 351 -2.88 2.47 -8.97
N ALA A 352 -2.68 1.69 -7.92
CA ALA A 352 -3.51 1.75 -6.72
C ALA A 352 -2.65 1.59 -5.46
N VAL A 353 -3.26 1.88 -4.31
CA VAL A 353 -2.76 1.42 -3.01
C VAL A 353 -3.60 0.23 -2.57
N LEU A 354 -2.97 -0.89 -2.26
CA LEU A 354 -3.61 -2.08 -1.71
C LEU A 354 -3.68 -1.91 -0.21
N HIS A 355 -4.88 -1.73 0.34
CA HIS A 355 -5.10 -1.59 1.77
C HIS A 355 -5.51 -2.93 2.36
N TYR A 356 -4.61 -3.54 3.13
CA TYR A 356 -4.84 -4.77 3.89
C TYR A 356 -5.52 -4.44 5.21
N THR A 357 -6.79 -4.04 5.15
CA THR A 357 -7.57 -3.64 6.32
C THR A 357 -8.28 -4.84 6.95
N TYR A 358 -8.11 -4.99 8.27
CA TYR A 358 -8.63 -6.12 9.05
C TYR A 358 -8.37 -7.53 8.47
N PRO A 359 -7.21 -7.82 7.85
CA PRO A 359 -6.98 -9.12 7.24
C PRO A 359 -6.86 -10.24 8.27
N LYS A 360 -6.49 -9.95 9.52
CA LYS A 360 -6.39 -10.93 10.61
C LYS A 360 -7.52 -10.75 11.60
N PHE A 361 -7.99 -11.86 12.16
CA PHE A 361 -8.92 -11.81 13.29
C PHE A 361 -8.35 -11.02 14.50
N SER A 362 -7.04 -11.12 14.75
CA SER A 362 -6.34 -10.37 15.80
C SER A 362 -6.33 -8.86 15.59
N ASP A 363 -6.67 -8.36 14.41
CA ASP A 363 -6.68 -6.92 14.14
C ASP A 363 -7.80 -6.21 14.90
N LEU A 364 -8.90 -6.92 15.22
CA LEU A 364 -9.99 -6.42 16.05
C LEU A 364 -9.50 -6.09 17.47
N THR A 365 -8.76 -7.00 18.10
CA THR A 365 -8.26 -6.82 19.47
C THR A 365 -7.05 -5.88 19.54
N SER A 366 -6.15 -5.93 18.55
CA SER A 366 -4.98 -5.04 18.52
C SER A 366 -5.35 -3.54 18.48
N ARG A 367 -6.48 -3.20 17.88
CA ARG A 367 -6.99 -1.82 17.83
C ARG A 367 -7.64 -1.41 19.15
N ARG A 368 -8.33 -2.34 19.82
CA ARG A 368 -8.88 -2.13 21.16
C ARG A 368 -7.79 -1.76 22.17
N ASP A 369 -6.72 -2.55 22.22
CA ASP A 369 -5.69 -2.42 23.25
C ASP A 369 -4.89 -1.10 23.19
N ARG A 370 -5.01 -0.36 22.08
CA ARG A 370 -4.37 0.95 21.87
C ARG A 370 -5.25 2.14 22.27
N CYS A 371 -6.50 1.91 22.66
CA CYS A 371 -7.49 2.95 22.85
C CYS A 371 -8.18 2.84 24.21
N GLY A 372 -8.10 3.90 25.03
CA GLY A 372 -8.68 3.96 26.37
C GLY A 372 -10.16 4.35 26.44
N CYS A 373 -10.91 4.22 25.34
CA CYS A 373 -12.31 4.65 25.29
C CYS A 373 -13.27 3.61 25.86
N LYS A 374 -14.41 4.07 26.39
CA LYS A 374 -15.46 3.17 26.86
C LYS A 374 -16.21 2.57 25.66
N PRO A 375 -16.56 1.27 25.69
CA PRO A 375 -17.23 0.60 24.59
C PRO A 375 -18.73 0.90 24.56
N THR A 376 -19.10 2.17 24.54
CA THR A 376 -20.49 2.64 24.43
C THR A 376 -20.68 3.40 23.13
N LYS A 377 -21.88 3.33 22.54
CA LYS A 377 -22.18 3.93 21.23
C LYS A 377 -21.85 5.44 21.15
N ASP A 378 -21.93 6.16 22.26
CA ASP A 378 -21.67 7.60 22.28
C ASP A 378 -20.21 7.94 22.55
N ASP A 379 -19.51 7.17 23.39
CA ASP A 379 -18.11 7.43 23.69
C ASP A 379 -17.20 7.09 22.50
N VAL A 380 -17.46 5.97 21.81
CA VAL A 380 -16.66 5.56 20.63
C VAL A 380 -16.72 6.57 19.48
N LYS A 381 -17.79 7.40 19.39
CA LYS A 381 -17.87 8.47 18.37
C LYS A 381 -16.77 9.52 18.56
N ARG A 382 -16.33 9.74 19.80
CA ARG A 382 -15.24 10.68 20.13
C ARG A 382 -13.86 10.11 19.81
N CYS A 383 -13.76 8.79 19.63
CA CYS A 383 -12.49 8.07 19.50
C CYS A 383 -12.23 7.53 18.10
N PHE A 384 -13.29 7.25 17.33
CA PHE A 384 -13.22 6.66 16.00
C PHE A 384 -14.02 7.49 14.98
N MET A 385 -13.37 7.77 13.84
CA MET A 385 -13.99 8.51 12.73
C MET A 385 -15.00 7.64 11.98
N LEU A 386 -14.68 6.37 11.77
CA LEU A 386 -15.46 5.47 10.94
C LEU A 386 -16.41 4.60 11.76
N GLU A 387 -17.59 4.33 11.19
CA GLU A 387 -18.60 3.51 11.85
C GLU A 387 -18.16 2.06 12.04
N PHE A 388 -17.44 1.50 11.05
CA PHE A 388 -16.88 0.16 11.15
C PHE A 388 -15.89 0.04 12.31
N ASP A 389 -14.96 0.99 12.47
CA ASP A 389 -14.01 0.99 13.58
C ASP A 389 -14.70 1.05 14.95
N ARG A 390 -15.81 1.79 15.05
CA ARG A 390 -16.64 1.84 16.27
C ARG A 390 -17.24 0.47 16.59
N ALA A 391 -17.83 -0.19 15.59
CA ALA A 391 -18.42 -1.50 15.75
C ALA A 391 -17.36 -2.56 16.11
N ALA A 392 -16.22 -2.54 15.41
CA ALA A 392 -15.07 -3.40 15.67
C ALA A 392 -14.51 -3.21 17.09
N PHE A 393 -14.43 -1.96 17.58
CA PHE A 393 -14.00 -1.68 18.94
C PHE A 393 -14.98 -2.20 19.99
N ILE A 394 -16.30 -1.99 19.78
CA ILE A 394 -17.33 -2.47 20.71
C ILE A 394 -17.30 -4.00 20.78
N ILE A 395 -17.37 -4.70 19.65
CA ILE A 395 -17.41 -6.17 19.65
C ILE A 395 -16.14 -6.74 20.31
N ALA A 396 -14.96 -6.18 20.03
CA ALA A 396 -13.70 -6.61 20.64
C ALA A 396 -13.63 -6.35 22.15
N SER A 397 -14.44 -5.42 22.68
CA SER A 397 -14.43 -5.01 24.08
C SER A 397 -15.52 -5.69 24.92
N THR A 398 -16.64 -6.08 24.31
CA THR A 398 -17.83 -6.53 25.05
C THR A 398 -18.21 -7.98 24.81
N ALA A 399 -17.79 -8.57 23.69
CA ALA A 399 -18.22 -9.91 23.29
C ALA A 399 -17.22 -10.99 23.67
N THR A 400 -17.69 -12.24 23.70
CA THR A 400 -16.84 -13.43 23.78
C THR A 400 -16.03 -13.63 22.49
N GLU A 401 -14.99 -14.47 22.54
CA GLU A 401 -14.15 -14.74 21.36
C GLU A 401 -14.98 -15.38 20.23
N GLU A 402 -15.90 -16.28 20.56
CA GLU A 402 -16.78 -16.95 19.59
C GLU A 402 -17.77 -15.99 18.92
N GLU A 403 -18.33 -15.05 19.70
CA GLU A 403 -19.20 -14.00 19.19
C GLU A 403 -18.43 -13.01 18.31
N MET A 404 -17.23 -12.61 18.73
CA MET A 404 -16.34 -11.77 17.95
C MET A 404 -15.94 -12.44 16.64
N LEU A 405 -15.65 -13.74 16.65
CA LEU A 405 -15.31 -14.51 15.45
C LEU A 405 -16.50 -14.60 14.49
N ARG A 406 -17.71 -14.84 15.01
CA ARG A 406 -18.93 -14.82 14.21
C ARG A 406 -19.14 -13.46 13.55
N TRP A 407 -18.98 -12.38 14.32
CA TRP A 407 -19.08 -11.02 13.81
C TRP A 407 -18.05 -10.74 12.72
N TYR A 408 -16.80 -11.16 12.92
CA TYR A 408 -15.72 -11.02 11.95
C TYR A 408 -16.01 -11.75 10.63
N ARG A 409 -16.50 -12.99 10.71
CA ARG A 409 -16.91 -13.78 9.53
C ARG A 409 -18.03 -13.10 8.75
N GLU A 410 -18.98 -12.51 9.45
CA GLU A 410 -20.14 -11.85 8.84
C GLU A 410 -19.77 -10.52 8.15
N HIS A 411 -18.90 -9.72 8.77
CA HIS A 411 -18.65 -8.34 8.35
C HIS A 411 -17.36 -8.14 7.54
N VAL A 412 -16.36 -9.02 7.69
CA VAL A 412 -15.04 -8.88 7.04
C VAL A 412 -14.79 -10.01 6.04
N VAL A 413 -15.04 -11.26 6.45
CA VAL A 413 -14.68 -12.43 5.64
C VAL A 413 -15.69 -12.66 4.52
N TRP A 414 -15.21 -12.81 3.28
CA TRP A 414 -16.02 -13.05 2.08
C TRP A 414 -16.33 -14.54 1.91
N THR A 415 -17.24 -15.05 2.73
CA THR A 415 -17.59 -16.49 2.79
C THR A 415 -18.49 -16.97 1.66
N ASP A 416 -19.29 -16.09 1.05
CA ASP A 416 -20.20 -16.42 -0.06
C ASP A 416 -19.45 -16.51 -1.39
N LYS A 417 -19.07 -17.73 -1.77
CA LYS A 417 -18.32 -18.01 -3.00
C LYS A 417 -19.09 -17.64 -4.27
N GLU A 418 -20.42 -17.77 -4.30
CA GLU A 418 -21.22 -17.45 -5.49
C GLU A 418 -21.27 -15.94 -5.71
N LEU A 419 -21.47 -15.17 -4.64
CA LEU A 419 -21.40 -13.72 -4.66
C LEU A 419 -19.99 -13.24 -5.07
N ASN A 420 -18.94 -13.83 -4.49
CA ASN A 420 -17.55 -13.48 -4.83
C ASN A 420 -17.29 -13.67 -6.33
N LEU A 421 -17.67 -14.84 -6.88
CA LEU A 421 -17.53 -15.13 -8.31
C LEU A 421 -18.33 -14.16 -9.18
N LYS A 422 -19.54 -13.79 -8.76
CA LYS A 422 -20.35 -12.79 -9.46
C LYS A 422 -19.64 -11.43 -9.49
N LEU A 423 -19.14 -10.95 -8.36
CA LEU A 423 -18.46 -9.65 -8.26
C LEU A 423 -17.10 -9.63 -8.96
N LEU A 424 -16.37 -10.76 -8.96
CA LEU A 424 -15.14 -10.96 -9.75
C LEU A 424 -15.44 -10.84 -11.26
N ARG A 425 -16.47 -11.53 -11.76
CA ARG A 425 -16.88 -11.45 -13.17
C ARG A 425 -17.33 -10.04 -13.58
N ARG A 426 -17.85 -9.27 -12.64
CA ARG A 426 -18.25 -7.87 -12.85
C ARG A 426 -17.08 -6.89 -12.70
N GLY A 427 -15.91 -7.34 -12.25
CA GLY A 427 -14.72 -6.51 -12.03
C GLY A 427 -14.76 -5.66 -10.76
N ILE A 428 -15.75 -5.82 -9.89
CA ILE A 428 -15.80 -5.15 -8.57
C ILE A 428 -14.71 -5.70 -7.65
N LEU A 429 -14.62 -7.03 -7.60
CA LEU A 429 -13.53 -7.75 -6.97
C LEU A 429 -12.49 -8.08 -8.04
N THR A 430 -11.22 -8.11 -7.66
CA THR A 430 -10.11 -8.51 -8.51
C THR A 430 -9.10 -9.35 -7.72
N ARG A 431 -8.31 -10.18 -8.41
CA ARG A 431 -7.21 -10.92 -7.79
C ARG A 431 -5.88 -10.31 -8.19
N ILE A 432 -5.05 -9.99 -7.20
CA ILE A 432 -3.74 -9.38 -7.35
C ILE A 432 -2.72 -10.25 -6.62
N TYR A 433 -1.80 -10.82 -7.39
CA TYR A 433 -0.79 -11.77 -6.88
C TYR A 433 0.63 -11.19 -6.85
N ALA A 434 0.86 -10.02 -7.45
CA ALA A 434 2.21 -9.46 -7.54
C ALA A 434 2.90 -9.26 -6.18
N PRO A 435 2.25 -8.71 -5.13
CA PRO A 435 2.85 -8.64 -3.79
C PRO A 435 3.22 -10.01 -3.21
N MET A 436 2.34 -10.98 -3.37
CA MET A 436 2.52 -12.35 -2.88
C MET A 436 3.76 -12.99 -3.51
N VAL A 437 3.89 -12.92 -4.83
CA VAL A 437 5.05 -13.47 -5.56
C VAL A 437 6.35 -12.77 -5.18
N ILE A 438 6.34 -11.43 -5.09
CA ILE A 438 7.54 -10.66 -4.72
C ILE A 438 7.99 -11.00 -3.30
N ILE A 439 7.07 -10.99 -2.34
CA ILE A 439 7.38 -11.23 -0.93
C ILE A 439 7.79 -12.67 -0.68
N GLN A 440 7.15 -13.63 -1.36
CA GLN A 440 7.57 -15.02 -1.31
C GLN A 440 8.98 -15.20 -1.90
N GLY A 441 9.28 -14.59 -3.05
CA GLY A 441 10.62 -14.62 -3.63
C GLY A 441 11.70 -14.02 -2.73
N LEU A 442 11.39 -12.91 -2.05
CA LEU A 442 12.28 -12.30 -1.05
C LEU A 442 12.53 -13.22 0.16
N ARG A 443 11.49 -13.93 0.60
CA ARG A 443 11.57 -14.90 1.70
C ARG A 443 12.39 -16.12 1.32
N GLU A 444 12.16 -16.69 0.13
CA GLU A 444 12.90 -17.83 -0.41
C GLU A 444 14.37 -17.50 -0.70
N SER A 445 14.69 -16.22 -0.89
CA SER A 445 16.07 -15.73 -1.04
C SER A 445 16.76 -15.43 0.29
N ASP A 446 16.16 -15.79 1.43
CA ASP A 446 16.67 -15.59 2.79
C ASP A 446 17.04 -14.14 3.15
N ILE A 447 16.51 -13.14 2.43
CA ILE A 447 16.85 -11.73 2.66
C ILE A 447 16.42 -11.30 4.06
N PHE A 448 15.21 -11.68 4.48
CA PHE A 448 14.71 -11.32 5.81
C PHE A 448 15.57 -11.95 6.92
N ALA A 449 15.92 -13.22 6.78
CA ALA A 449 16.76 -13.92 7.74
C ALA A 449 18.18 -13.34 7.80
N SER A 450 18.77 -13.05 6.63
CA SER A 450 20.10 -12.47 6.50
C SER A 450 20.22 -11.10 7.18
N VAL A 451 19.23 -10.23 6.99
CA VAL A 451 19.19 -8.90 7.61
C VAL A 451 19.05 -9.01 9.14
N ILE A 452 18.18 -9.90 9.62
CA ILE A 452 18.02 -10.15 11.05
C ILE A 452 19.33 -10.67 11.66
N GLN A 453 19.99 -11.63 11.00
CA GLN A 453 21.26 -12.21 11.47
C GLN A 453 22.39 -11.18 11.45
N SER A 454 22.50 -10.37 10.39
CA SER A 454 23.50 -9.31 10.27
C SER A 454 23.39 -8.28 11.40
N ALA A 455 22.17 -7.84 11.71
CA ALA A 455 21.91 -6.94 12.82
C ALA A 455 22.29 -7.56 14.18
N GLN A 456 22.01 -8.86 14.38
CA GLN A 456 22.38 -9.60 15.60
C GLN A 456 23.89 -9.79 15.75
N THR A 457 24.63 -10.10 14.68
CA THR A 457 26.10 -10.23 14.73
C THR A 457 26.76 -8.91 15.11
N THR A 458 26.20 -7.78 14.67
CA THR A 458 26.62 -6.44 15.08
C THR A 458 26.37 -6.19 16.58
N ILE A 459 25.33 -6.80 17.20
CA ILE A 459 25.14 -6.79 18.66
C ILE A 459 26.27 -7.54 19.37
N SER A 460 26.62 -8.73 18.87
CA SER A 460 27.65 -9.56 19.52
C SER A 460 29.03 -8.90 19.48
N LYS A 461 29.40 -8.24 18.38
CA LYS A 461 30.66 -7.49 18.27
C LYS A 461 30.70 -6.23 19.14
N GLY A 462 29.59 -5.48 19.22
CA GLY A 462 29.51 -4.30 20.10
C GLY A 462 29.49 -4.66 21.60
N LYS A 463 28.85 -5.78 21.98
CA LYS A 463 28.97 -6.30 23.35
C LYS A 463 30.37 -6.81 23.66
N PHE A 464 31.05 -7.41 22.68
CA PHE A 464 32.44 -7.86 22.81
C PHE A 464 33.42 -6.68 22.96
N SER A 465 33.23 -5.58 22.20
CA SER A 465 34.04 -4.37 22.36
C SER A 465 33.81 -3.67 23.70
N LEU A 466 32.55 -3.59 24.15
CA LEU A 466 32.22 -3.05 25.47
C LEU A 466 32.80 -3.89 26.62
N SER A 467 32.86 -5.23 26.46
CA SER A 467 33.53 -6.10 27.43
C SER A 467 35.07 -6.01 27.41
N LEU A 468 35.66 -5.59 26.28
CA LEU A 468 37.10 -5.31 26.18
C LEU A 468 37.45 -3.95 26.81
N GLU A 469 36.59 -2.94 26.65
CA GLU A 469 36.77 -1.62 27.27
C GLU A 469 36.59 -1.68 28.79
N SER A 470 35.67 -2.51 29.30
CA SER A 470 35.53 -2.74 30.76
C SER A 470 36.69 -3.52 31.37
N SER A 471 37.57 -4.11 30.55
CA SER A 471 38.72 -4.91 31.00
C SER A 471 40.05 -4.14 31.01
N ASN A 472 40.05 -2.86 30.61
CA ASN A 472 41.27 -2.05 30.51
C ASN A 472 41.36 -0.85 31.48
N SER A 473 40.49 -0.75 32.49
CA SER A 473 40.66 0.25 33.57
C SER A 473 40.83 -0.41 34.96
N SER A 474 41.97 -1.08 35.17
CA SER A 474 42.56 -1.21 36.52
C SER A 474 43.98 -1.80 36.45
N ARG A 475 44.98 -0.92 36.54
CA ARG A 475 46.30 -1.26 37.06
C ARG A 475 46.83 -0.09 37.87
N VAL A 476 46.82 -0.23 39.20
CA VAL A 476 47.94 0.09 40.11
C VAL A 476 47.82 -0.83 41.33
N ASP A 477 48.97 -1.38 41.74
CA ASP A 477 49.25 -2.36 42.79
C ASP A 477 48.81 -1.96 44.22
N GLU A 478 48.48 -2.93 45.08
CA GLU A 478 49.39 -3.41 46.15
C GLU A 478 48.82 -4.61 46.94
N SER A 479 49.71 -5.23 47.71
CA SER A 479 49.79 -6.59 48.26
C SER A 479 48.71 -7.10 49.21
N GLY A 480 48.52 -8.44 49.24
CA GLY A 480 48.38 -9.17 50.50
C GLY A 480 47.41 -10.36 50.55
N ILE A 481 47.98 -11.58 50.61
CA ILE A 481 47.62 -12.67 51.54
C ILE A 481 46.37 -13.56 51.26
N ILE A 482 46.71 -14.82 50.87
CA ILE A 482 46.21 -16.15 51.31
C ILE A 482 44.70 -16.50 51.13
N SER A 483 44.40 -17.51 50.28
CA SER A 483 44.08 -18.89 50.74
C SER A 483 43.42 -19.81 49.69
N SER A 484 44.02 -21.00 49.55
CA SER A 484 43.43 -22.35 49.36
C SER A 484 42.46 -22.69 48.21
N ARG A 485 43.02 -23.40 47.21
CA ARG A 485 42.66 -24.74 46.69
C ARG A 485 41.25 -25.31 46.99
N LYS A 486 40.55 -25.76 45.93
CA LYS A 486 40.18 -27.19 45.75
C LYS A 486 39.71 -27.53 44.32
N ILE A 487 39.87 -28.82 44.00
CA ILE A 487 39.94 -29.51 42.71
C ILE A 487 38.67 -30.36 42.48
N GLY A 488 38.30 -30.58 41.20
CA GLY A 488 37.53 -31.74 40.68
C GLY A 488 36.01 -31.58 40.73
N VAL A 489 35.18 -32.01 39.77
CA VAL A 489 35.14 -33.32 39.06
C VAL A 489 34.34 -33.19 37.73
N LYS A 490 34.60 -34.10 36.78
CA LYS A 490 34.01 -34.28 35.44
C LYS A 490 32.63 -34.99 35.42
N GLU A 491 31.98 -34.93 34.25
CA GLU A 491 30.88 -35.75 33.66
C GLU A 491 29.58 -34.97 33.44
N SER A 492 28.77 -35.17 32.39
CA SER A 492 28.82 -35.91 31.13
C SER A 492 27.68 -35.38 30.24
N THR A 493 27.76 -35.66 28.94
CA THR A 493 26.85 -35.23 27.87
C THR A 493 25.43 -35.81 27.95
N ALA A 494 24.40 -34.98 27.74
CA ALA A 494 23.12 -35.43 27.17
C ALA A 494 22.39 -34.29 26.45
N THR A 495 22.06 -34.54 25.19
CA THR A 495 21.34 -33.69 24.25
C THR A 495 19.88 -33.53 24.68
N ALA A 496 19.44 -32.32 24.99
CA ALA A 496 18.03 -31.99 25.14
C ALA A 496 17.72 -30.62 24.53
N ARG A 497 16.79 -30.60 23.58
CA ARG A 497 16.23 -29.41 22.94
C ARG A 497 15.71 -28.46 24.02
N ARG A 498 16.32 -27.28 24.15
CA ARG A 498 15.90 -26.26 25.11
C ARG A 498 15.04 -25.21 24.42
N ILE A 499 13.72 -25.36 24.57
CA ILE A 499 12.79 -24.23 24.58
C ILE A 499 13.21 -23.39 25.79
N MET A 500 13.60 -22.14 25.57
CA MET A 500 13.95 -21.23 26.66
C MET A 500 12.71 -20.43 27.07
N GLU A 501 12.13 -20.85 28.21
CA GLU A 501 11.43 -19.95 29.12
C GLU A 501 12.36 -18.80 29.48
N ILE A 502 11.83 -17.58 29.36
CA ILE A 502 12.53 -16.35 29.73
C ILE A 502 12.22 -16.09 31.19
N SER A 503 13.26 -16.10 32.03
CA SER A 503 13.17 -15.68 33.42
C SER A 503 12.89 -14.18 33.51
N GLU A 504 11.75 -13.82 34.08
CA GLU A 504 11.51 -12.49 34.62
C GLU A 504 12.48 -12.25 35.78
N ASN A 505 13.44 -11.34 35.58
CA ASN A 505 14.05 -10.53 36.65
C ASN A 505 15.20 -9.69 36.08
N PHE A 506 14.91 -8.51 35.53
CA PHE A 506 15.87 -7.39 35.59
C PHE A 506 15.13 -6.05 35.64
N SER A 507 15.64 -5.20 36.52
CA SER A 507 15.08 -3.95 37.06
C SER A 507 14.59 -2.94 36.02
N TYR A 508 13.38 -2.41 36.26
CA TYR A 508 12.69 -1.40 35.46
C TYR A 508 13.38 -0.03 35.54
N GLY A 509 13.78 0.52 34.39
CA GLY A 509 13.74 1.96 34.15
C GLY A 509 12.31 2.32 33.80
N SER A 510 11.55 2.87 34.76
CA SER A 510 10.12 3.12 34.69
C SER A 510 9.68 3.77 33.37
N ALA A 511 8.90 3.03 32.59
CA ALA A 511 8.13 3.60 31.49
C ALA A 511 7.13 4.59 32.08
N ILE A 512 7.25 5.86 31.70
CA ILE A 512 6.35 6.91 32.17
C ILE A 512 4.99 6.69 31.48
N PRO A 513 3.90 6.42 32.22
CA PRO A 513 2.56 6.38 31.64
C PRO A 513 2.18 7.76 31.10
N PRO A 514 1.27 7.84 30.10
CA PRO A 514 0.93 9.09 29.44
C PRO A 514 0.51 10.17 30.44
N LEU A 515 1.16 11.33 30.37
CA LEU A 515 0.73 12.51 31.10
C LEU A 515 -0.43 13.16 30.34
N SER A 516 -1.45 13.57 31.09
CA SER A 516 -2.52 14.41 30.54
C SER A 516 -1.92 15.72 29.98
N PRO A 517 -2.45 16.23 28.86
CA PRO A 517 -2.00 17.50 28.30
C PRO A 517 -2.24 18.66 29.30
N PRO A 518 -1.45 19.74 29.21
CA PRO A 518 -1.60 20.90 30.09
C PRO A 518 -3.02 21.48 30.01
N VAL A 519 -3.66 21.61 31.17
CA VAL A 519 -4.97 22.25 31.31
C VAL A 519 -4.78 23.74 31.04
N LEU A 520 -5.55 24.28 30.09
CA LEU A 520 -5.70 25.72 29.95
C LEU A 520 -6.42 26.22 31.22
N HIS A 521 -5.73 26.90 32.12
CA HIS A 521 -6.40 27.55 33.24
C HIS A 521 -7.38 28.58 32.70
N ASP A 522 -8.64 28.47 33.13
CA ASP A 522 -9.71 29.41 32.84
C ASP A 522 -9.25 30.84 33.15
N LEU A 523 -9.01 31.62 32.09
CA LEU A 523 -8.98 33.07 32.19
C LEU A 523 -10.40 33.51 32.52
N HIS A 524 -10.64 33.78 33.80
CA HIS A 524 -11.73 34.62 34.27
C HIS A 524 -11.70 35.93 33.47
N ILE A 525 -12.60 36.09 32.51
CA ILE A 525 -13.01 37.39 32.00
C ILE A 525 -14.33 37.68 32.70
N GLY A 526 -14.28 38.52 33.73
CA GLY A 526 -15.46 39.07 34.34
C GLY A 526 -16.17 40.02 33.39
N ILE A 527 -17.46 39.79 33.17
CA ILE A 527 -18.54 40.75 33.37
C ILE A 527 -19.69 40.00 34.06
#